data_AF-A0A7V3M358-F1
#
_entry.id   AF-A0A7V3M358-F1
#
_cell.length_a   1.000
_cell.length_b   1.000
_cell.length_c   1.000
_cell.angle_alpha   90.00
_cell.angle_beta   90.00
_cell.angle_gamma   90.00
#
_symmetry.space_group_name_H-M   'P 1'
#
loop_
_entity.id
_entity.type
_entity.pdbx_description
1 polymer ?
#
loop_
_entity_poly.entity_id
_entity_poly.type
_entity_poly.pdbx_seq_one_letter_code
_entity_poly.pdbx_strand_id
1 'polypeptide(L)'
;MSRYIPDFLARSRKDGREVGTLILETKGYDPLASLKEAGARRWVTAINADGSHGRWAYRLITSPADTPQAVRSAADELARP
;
A
#
# COMPACT_ATOMS: atom_id res chain seq x y z
N MET A 1 21.99 -9.63 -0.37
CA MET A 1 20.96 -8.74 0.19
C MET A 1 19.92 -8.47 -0.88
N SER A 2 18.69 -8.94 -0.71
CA SER A 2 17.59 -8.65 -1.64
C SER A 2 17.00 -7.27 -1.34
N ARG A 3 16.87 -6.42 -2.37
CA ARG A 3 16.16 -5.14 -2.29
C ARG A 3 14.66 -5.41 -2.50
N TYR A 4 13.82 -4.91 -1.60
CA TYR A 4 12.37 -4.92 -1.81
C TYR A 4 11.99 -3.84 -2.83
N ILE A 5 11.26 -4.23 -3.87
CA ILE A 5 10.70 -3.35 -4.90
C ILE A 5 9.22 -3.72 -5.00
N PRO A 6 8.29 -2.78 -4.76
CA PRO A 6 6.86 -3.06 -4.84
C PRO A 6 6.40 -3.21 -6.29
N ASP A 7 5.33 -3.97 -6.53
CA ASP A 7 4.71 -4.08 -7.85
C ASP A 7 4.22 -2.71 -8.35
N PHE A 8 3.49 -1.99 -7.49
CA PHE A 8 2.95 -0.67 -7.81
C PHE A 8 3.09 0.31 -6.64
N LEU A 9 3.39 1.56 -7.00
CA LEU A 9 3.37 2.70 -6.09
C LEU A 9 2.52 3.81 -6.71
N ALA A 10 1.42 4.15 -6.05
CA ALA A 10 0.40 5.06 -6.58
C ALA A 10 0.20 6.27 -5.66
N ARG A 11 0.19 7.48 -6.23
CA ARG A 11 -0.28 8.68 -5.51
C ARG A 11 -1.80 8.69 -5.48
N SER A 12 -2.36 8.57 -4.29
CA SER A 12 -3.80 8.53 -4.07
C SER A 12 -4.36 9.95 -4.00
N ARG A 13 -5.48 10.17 -4.68
CA ARG A 13 -6.27 11.41 -4.61
C ARG A 13 -7.67 11.12 -4.12
N LYS A 14 -8.23 12.03 -3.32
CA LYS A 14 -9.63 12.04 -2.91
C LYS A 14 -10.13 13.48 -2.93
N ASP A 15 -11.32 13.70 -3.49
CA ASP A 15 -11.96 15.03 -3.60
C ASP A 15 -11.02 16.09 -4.21
N GLY A 16 -10.27 15.71 -5.25
CA GLY A 16 -9.32 16.57 -5.96
C GLY A 16 -7.98 16.80 -5.25
N ARG A 17 -7.84 16.37 -3.99
CA ARG A 17 -6.63 16.55 -3.17
C ARG A 17 -5.82 15.27 -3.10
N GLU A 18 -4.50 15.40 -3.05
CA GLU A 18 -3.62 14.27 -2.78
C GLU A 18 -3.69 13.91 -1.30
N VAL A 19 -3.86 12.62 -1.01
CA VAL A 19 -4.09 12.12 0.35
C VAL A 19 -2.97 11.21 0.86
N GLY A 20 -2.16 10.66 -0.05
CA GLY A 20 -0.98 9.88 0.33
C GLY A 20 -0.49 8.96 -0.78
N THR A 21 0.32 7.98 -0.40
CA THR A 21 0.88 6.97 -1.29
C THR A 21 0.31 5.58 -0.95
N LEU A 22 -0.11 4.84 -1.96
CA LEU A 22 -0.49 3.43 -1.85
C LEU A 22 0.63 2.55 -2.43
N ILE A 23 1.11 1.60 -1.64
CA ILE A 23 1.80 0.40 -2.13
C ILE A 23 0.73 -0.65 -2.44
N LEU A 24 0.62 -1.05 -3.71
CA LEU A 24 -0.28 -2.11 -4.14
C LEU A 24 0.53 -3.29 -4.64
N GLU A 25 0.46 -4.40 -3.91
CA GLU A 25 1.06 -5.66 -4.30
C GLU A 25 0.03 -6.55 -4.96
N THR A 26 0.48 -7.31 -5.95
CA THR A 26 -0.30 -8.35 -6.60
C THR A 26 0.31 -9.70 -6.26
N LYS A 27 -0.54 -10.68 -5.92
CA LYS A 27 -0.10 -12.07 -5.74
C LYS A 27 -0.80 -12.97 -6.74
N GLY A 28 0.01 -13.75 -7.47
CA GLY A 28 -0.38 -15.11 -7.82
C GLY A 28 -0.23 -16.04 -6.61
N TYR A 29 -0.63 -17.30 -6.75
CA TYR A 29 -0.44 -18.32 -5.72
C TYR A 29 1.07 -18.46 -5.36
N ASP A 30 1.48 -17.95 -4.20
CA ASP A 30 2.87 -18.02 -3.70
C ASP A 30 2.89 -18.36 -2.20
N PRO A 31 3.46 -19.51 -1.78
CA PRO A 31 3.56 -19.93 -0.38
C PRO A 31 4.50 -19.07 0.49
N LEU A 32 5.35 -18.20 -0.08
CA LEU A 32 6.22 -17.27 0.66
C LEU A 32 5.59 -15.89 0.89
N ALA A 33 4.30 -15.77 0.57
CA ALA A 33 3.46 -14.59 0.68
C ALA A 33 3.60 -13.80 1.99
N SER A 34 3.63 -14.49 3.13
CA SER A 34 3.42 -13.88 4.44
C SER A 34 4.64 -13.09 4.94
N LEU A 35 5.85 -13.49 4.56
CA LEU A 35 7.08 -12.84 5.04
C LEU A 35 7.30 -11.47 4.36
N LYS A 36 7.02 -11.39 3.04
CA LYS A 36 7.11 -10.14 2.27
C LYS A 36 6.09 -9.12 2.75
N GLU A 37 4.86 -9.58 3.00
CA GLU A 37 3.77 -8.73 3.51
C GLU A 37 4.11 -8.14 4.89
N ALA A 38 4.64 -8.94 5.80
CA ALA A 38 5.03 -8.45 7.12
C ALA A 38 6.12 -7.37 7.05
N GLY A 39 7.07 -7.50 6.11
CA GLY A 39 8.09 -6.48 5.87
C GLY A 39 7.50 -5.16 5.38
N ALA A 40 6.65 -5.20 4.35
CA ALA A 40 6.01 -4.02 3.79
C ALA A 40 5.12 -3.30 4.81
N ARG A 41 4.33 -4.05 5.58
CA ARG A 41 3.48 -3.49 6.65
C ARG A 41 4.29 -2.78 7.73
N ARG A 42 5.38 -3.41 8.22
CA ARG A 42 6.27 -2.77 9.21
C ARG A 42 6.90 -1.49 8.68
N TRP A 43 7.30 -1.48 7.42
CA TRP A 43 7.87 -0.30 6.79
C TRP A 43 6.84 0.83 6.66
N VAL A 44 5.60 0.52 6.24
CA VAL A 44 4.50 1.50 6.20
C VAL A 44 4.19 2.07 7.59
N THR A 45 4.18 1.22 8.63
CA THR A 45 4.03 1.70 10.01
C THR A 45 5.15 2.65 10.41
N ALA A 46 6.41 2.29 10.13
CA ALA A 46 7.57 3.10 10.50
C ALA A 46 7.56 4.46 9.79
N ILE A 47 7.26 4.50 8.49
CA ILE A 47 7.26 5.75 7.74
C ILE A 47 6.08 6.67 8.12
N ASN A 48 4.94 6.08 8.45
CA ASN A 48 3.81 6.84 8.98
C ASN A 48 4.08 7.37 10.39
N ALA A 49 4.84 6.64 11.21
CA ALA A 49 5.25 7.10 12.54
C ALA A 49 6.30 8.22 12.47
N ASP A 50 7.19 8.17 11.47
CA ASP A 50 8.16 9.24 11.19
C ASP A 50 7.47 10.54 10.73
N GLY A 51 6.42 10.43 9.91
CA GLY A 51 5.55 11.55 9.53
C GLY A 51 6.15 12.55 8.53
N SER A 52 7.43 12.43 8.15
CA SER A 52 8.07 13.38 7.23
C SER A 52 7.80 13.10 5.73
N HIS A 53 7.22 11.94 5.42
CA HIS A 53 7.06 11.45 4.05
C HIS A 53 5.59 11.38 3.58
N GLY A 54 4.69 12.09 4.28
CA GLY A 54 3.25 11.95 4.09
C GLY A 54 2.74 10.59 4.56
N ARG A 55 1.49 10.26 4.23
CA ARG A 55 0.86 9.00 4.65
C ARG A 55 0.96 7.92 3.60
N TRP A 56 1.15 6.70 4.08
CA TRP A 56 1.34 5.50 3.28
C TRP A 56 0.33 4.44 3.67
N ALA A 57 -0.23 3.77 2.66
CA ALA A 57 -1.08 2.61 2.83
C ALA A 57 -0.49 1.42 2.07
N TYR A 58 -0.78 0.22 2.55
CA TYR A 58 -0.43 -1.04 1.88
C TYR A 58 -1.68 -1.82 1.56
N ARG A 59 -1.78 -2.35 0.34
CA ARG A 59 -2.79 -3.31 -0.08
C ARG A 59 -2.12 -4.46 -0.83
N LEU A 60 -2.68 -5.64 -0.64
CA LEU A 60 -2.35 -6.84 -1.38
C LEU A 60 -3.62 -7.34 -2.03
N ILE A 61 -3.58 -7.61 -3.33
CA ILE A 61 -4.68 -8.24 -4.07
C ILE A 61 -4.23 -9.56 -4.66
N THR A 62 -5.11 -10.55 -4.65
CA THR A 62 -4.89 -11.87 -5.28
C THR A 62 -5.70 -12.05 -6.56
N SER A 63 -6.63 -11.13 -6.83
CA SER A 63 -7.43 -11.07 -8.04
C SER A 63 -7.40 -9.64 -8.60
N PRO A 64 -7.21 -9.45 -9.92
CA PRO A 64 -7.34 -8.14 -10.56
C PRO A 64 -8.70 -7.47 -10.31
N ALA A 65 -9.76 -8.27 -10.09
CA ALA A 65 -11.11 -7.76 -9.81
C ALA A 65 -11.19 -6.97 -8.49
N ASP A 66 -10.26 -7.17 -7.56
CA ASP A 66 -10.23 -6.49 -6.26
C ASP A 66 -9.57 -5.11 -6.32
N THR A 67 -8.89 -4.79 -7.43
CA THR A 67 -8.15 -3.53 -7.62
C THR A 67 -9.01 -2.29 -7.30
N PRO A 68 -10.26 -2.16 -7.81
CA PRO A 68 -11.07 -0.98 -7.51
C PRO A 68 -11.37 -0.82 -6.02
N GLN A 69 -11.61 -1.92 -5.30
CA GLN A 69 -11.87 -1.88 -3.85
C GLN A 69 -10.59 -1.56 -3.07
N ALA A 70 -9.45 -2.14 -3.46
CA ALA A 70 -8.16 -1.88 -2.84
C ALA A 70 -7.80 -0.39 -2.93
N VAL A 71 -7.93 0.21 -4.12
CA VAL A 71 -7.64 1.64 -4.34
C VAL A 71 -8.60 2.54 -3.56
N ARG A 72 -9.91 2.28 -3.60
CA ARG A 72 -10.90 3.08 -2.87
C ARG A 72 -10.66 3.04 -1.36
N SER A 73 -10.51 1.84 -0.80
CA SER A 73 -10.29 1.68 0.65
C SER A 73 -8.99 2.34 1.13
N ALA A 74 -7.94 2.33 0.30
CA ALA A 74 -6.69 3.00 0.60
C ALA A 74 -6.86 4.53 0.56
N ALA A 75 -7.54 5.08 -0.44
CA ALA A 75 -7.82 6.51 -0.51
C ALA A 75 -8.66 6.99 0.69
N ASP A 76 -9.62 6.18 1.14
CA ASP A 76 -10.42 6.48 2.33
C ASP A 76 -9.58 6.47 3.62
N GLU A 77 -8.73 5.46 3.81
CA GLU A 77 -7.79 5.38 4.93
C GLU A 77 -6.86 6.60 4.96
N LEU A 78 -6.25 6.89 3.81
CA LEU A 78 -5.31 7.99 3.61
C LEU A 78 -5.96 9.38 3.69
N ALA A 79 -7.29 9.49 3.76
CA ALA A 79 -7.98 10.78 3.89
C ALA A 79 -8.41 11.09 5.34
N ARG A 80 -8.38 10.11 6.25
CA ARG A 80 -8.77 10.32 7.67
C ARG A 80 -7.73 11.17 8.38
N PRO A 81 -8.05 12.20 9.16
CA PRO A 81 -7.03 13.00 9.85
C PRO A 81 -6.11 12.15 10.75
#